data_AF-A0A7V8F579-F1
#
_entry.id   AF-A0A7V8F579-F1
#
_cell.length_a   1.000
_cell.length_b   1.000
_cell.length_c   1.000
_cell.angle_alpha   90.00
_cell.angle_beta   90.00
_cell.angle_gamma   90.00
#
_symmetry.space_group_name_H-M   'P 1'
#
loop_
_entity.id
_entity.type
_entity.pdbx_description
1 polymer ?
#
loop_
_entity_poly.entity_id
_entity_poly.type
_entity_poly.pdbx_seq_one_letter_code
_entity_poly.pdbx_strand_id
1 'polypeptide(L)' 'MSDLLNMDLINSLPQPLWVSENGKDWWWPVMEIDVQTGLMRIDVCGQQQRCHFDDYSYIRDDAQIIHEWDTFYLEGDSS' A
#
# COMPACT_ATOMS: atom_id res chain seq x y z
N MET A 1 -17.43 -10.36 6.13
CA MET A 1 -16.35 -9.81 5.29
C MET A 1 -15.36 -9.22 6.26
N SER A 2 -14.29 -9.96 6.53
CA SER A 2 -13.12 -9.46 7.24
C SER A 2 -12.38 -8.50 6.33
N ASP A 3 -11.72 -7.51 6.92
CA ASP A 3 -10.77 -6.68 6.18
C ASP A 3 -9.59 -7.56 5.75
N LEU A 4 -9.08 -7.33 4.53
CA LEU A 4 -7.91 -8.04 4.01
C LEU A 4 -6.62 -7.39 4.51
N LEU A 5 -6.62 -6.06 4.55
CA LEU A 5 -5.52 -5.24 5.03
C LEU A 5 -5.75 -4.75 6.46
N ASN A 6 -4.66 -4.59 7.19
CA ASN A 6 -4.61 -4.08 8.55
C ASN A 6 -4.82 -2.56 8.56
N MET A 7 -6.09 -2.15 8.68
CA MET A 7 -6.50 -0.74 8.72
C MET A 7 -5.85 0.04 9.88
N ASP A 8 -5.67 -0.58 11.04
CA ASP A 8 -5.05 0.08 12.20
C ASP A 8 -3.57 0.39 11.93
N LEU A 9 -2.84 -0.56 11.33
CA LEU A 9 -1.46 -0.35 10.91
C LEU A 9 -1.37 0.79 9.88
N ILE A 10 -2.18 0.74 8.81
CA ILE A 10 -2.17 1.76 7.74
C ILE A 10 -2.41 3.16 8.30
N ASN A 11 -3.38 3.30 9.22
CA ASN A 11 -3.70 4.59 9.84
C ASN A 11 -2.68 5.05 10.88
N SER A 12 -1.87 4.13 11.43
CA SER A 12 -0.79 4.48 12.36
C SER A 12 0.45 5.05 11.67
N LEU A 13 0.61 4.81 10.36
CA LEU A 13 1.78 5.24 9.60
C LEU A 13 1.70 6.72 9.16
N PRO A 14 2.85 7.41 9.04
CA PRO A 14 2.93 8.73 8.44
C PRO A 14 2.42 8.75 6.98
N GLN A 15 1.40 9.56 6.72
CA GLN A 15 0.78 9.74 5.40
C GLN A 15 1.41 10.93 4.64
N PRO A 16 1.48 10.90 3.30
CA PRO A 16 0.97 9.86 2.41
C PRO A 16 1.91 8.65 2.31
N LEU A 17 1.32 7.47 2.06
CA LEU A 17 2.09 6.28 1.66
C LEU A 17 2.54 6.40 0.20
N TRP A 18 3.66 5.76 -0.11
CA TRP A 18 4.27 5.71 -1.43
C TRP A 18 4.54 4.27 -1.81
N VAL A 19 4.36 3.91 -3.07
CA VAL A 19 4.63 2.55 -3.57
C VAL A 19 5.62 2.55 -4.71
N SER A 20 6.39 1.46 -4.81
CA SER A 20 7.37 1.25 -5.87
C SER A 20 7.43 -0.23 -6.26
N GLU A 21 7.51 -0.50 -7.56
CA GLU A 21 7.68 -1.86 -8.09
C GLU A 21 9.09 -2.39 -7.80
N ASN A 22 10.10 -1.50 -7.82
CA ASN A 22 11.51 -1.88 -7.73
C ASN A 22 12.25 -1.32 -6.50
N GLY A 23 11.58 -0.47 -5.71
CA GLY A 23 12.12 0.12 -4.48
C GLY A 23 13.27 1.11 -4.71
N LYS A 24 13.53 1.54 -5.95
CA LYS A 24 14.73 2.28 -6.34
C LYS A 24 14.45 3.55 -7.12
N ASP A 25 13.71 3.46 -8.22
CA ASP A 25 13.73 4.53 -9.24
C ASP A 25 12.50 5.45 -9.18
N TRP A 26 11.30 4.88 -9.04
CA TRP A 26 10.05 5.63 -9.06
C TRP A 26 9.16 5.26 -7.87
N TRP A 27 8.64 6.30 -7.23
CA TRP A 27 7.71 6.20 -6.11
C TRP A 27 6.45 6.96 -6.46
N TRP A 28 5.32 6.26 -6.40
CA TRP A 28 4.01 6.82 -6.69
C TRP A 28 3.24 7.01 -5.39
N PRO A 29 2.69 8.21 -5.12
CA PRO A 29 1.91 8.42 -3.91
C PRO A 29 0.60 7.65 -4.02
N VAL A 30 0.22 7.01 -2.92
CA VAL A 30 -1.05 6.31 -2.75
C VAL A 30 -2.10 7.33 -2.33
N MET A 31 -3.20 7.36 -3.07
CA MET A 31 -4.31 8.29 -2.90
C MET A 31 -5.45 7.68 -2.08
N GLU A 32 -5.75 6.40 -2.32
CA GLU A 32 -6.82 5.68 -1.63
C GLU A 32 -6.42 4.21 -1.47
N ILE A 33 -6.82 3.58 -0.36
CA ILE A 33 -6.65 2.15 -0.11
C ILE A 33 -7.99 1.59 0.33
N ASP A 34 -8.45 0.56 -0.37
CA ASP A 34 -9.60 -0.24 0.01
C ASP A 34 -9.11 -1.46 0.81
N VAL A 35 -9.23 -1.35 2.13
CA VAL A 35 -8.78 -2.37 3.09
C VAL A 35 -9.57 -3.68 2.98
N GLN A 36 -10.77 -3.66 2.39
CA GLN A 36 -11.61 -4.86 2.26
C GLN A 36 -11.23 -5.70 1.05
N THR A 37 -10.82 -5.03 -0.04
CA THR A 37 -10.50 -5.71 -1.31
C THR A 37 -9.01 -5.81 -1.59
N GLY A 38 -8.18 -5.02 -0.88
CA GLY A 38 -6.75 -4.88 -1.19
C GLY A 38 -6.48 -4.06 -2.45
N LEU A 39 -7.47 -3.32 -2.96
CA LEU A 39 -7.27 -2.39 -4.07
C LEU A 39 -6.72 -1.06 -3.56
N MET A 40 -5.87 -0.44 -4.35
CA MET A 40 -5.40 0.92 -4.09
C MET A 40 -5.41 1.78 -5.35
N ARG A 41 -5.45 3.10 -5.14
CA ARG A 41 -5.30 4.08 -6.20
C ARG A 41 -4.03 4.87 -5.98
N ILE A 42 -3.23 4.96 -7.03
CA ILE A 42 -1.96 5.69 -7.03
C ILE A 42 -2.00 6.80 -8.07
N ASP A 43 -1.16 7.81 -7.87
CA ASP A 43 -0.91 8.86 -8.87
C ASP A 43 0.41 8.61 -9.61
N VAL A 44 0.30 8.21 -10.87
CA VAL A 44 1.43 8.01 -11.77
C VAL A 44 1.58 9.26 -12.65
N CYS A 45 2.45 10.19 -12.23
CA CYS A 45 2.75 11.43 -12.97
C CYS A 45 1.50 12.27 -13.34
N GLY A 46 0.51 12.37 -12.46
CA GLY A 46 -0.75 13.10 -12.67
C GLY A 46 -1.88 12.23 -13.24
N GLN A 47 -1.68 10.92 -13.40
CA GLN A 47 -2.69 9.97 -13.84
C GLN A 47 -3.06 9.02 -12.70
N GLN A 48 -4.36 8.98 -12.37
CA GLN A 48 -4.88 8.06 -11.37
C GLN A 48 -4.99 6.64 -11.94
N GLN A 49 -4.26 5.70 -11.33
CA GLN A 49 -4.30 4.29 -11.70
C GLN A 49 -4.78 3.45 -10.51
N ARG A 50 -5.67 2.50 -10.78
CA ARG A 50 -6.08 1.48 -9.80
C ARG A 50 -5.23 0.24 -10.00
N CYS A 51 -4.75 -0.32 -8.90
CA CYS A 51 -3.89 -1.50 -8.84
C CYS A 51 -4.19 -2.26 -7.56
N HIS A 52 -3.70 -3.50 -7.48
CA HIS A 52 -3.73 -4.24 -6.23
C HIS A 52 -2.53 -3.85 -5.36
N PHE A 53 -2.69 -3.96 -4.06
CA PHE A 53 -1.65 -3.65 -3.09
C PHE A 53 -0.44 -4.59 -3.22
N ASP A 54 -0.64 -5.83 -3.68
CA ASP A 54 0.39 -6.85 -3.95
C ASP A 54 1.08 -6.69 -5.32
N ASP A 55 0.58 -5.81 -6.21
CA ASP A 55 1.29 -5.46 -7.45
C ASP A 55 2.61 -4.72 -7.16
N TYR A 56 2.77 -4.17 -5.96
CA TYR A 56 3.94 -3.38 -5.54
C TYR A 56 4.69 -4.08 -4.42
N SER A 57 6.00 -4.28 -4.60
CA SER A 57 6.83 -4.98 -3.62
C SER A 57 7.31 -4.09 -2.47
N TYR A 58 7.30 -2.76 -2.65
CA TYR A 58 7.84 -1.82 -1.66
C TYR A 58 6.84 -0.71 -1.36
N ILE A 59 6.54 -0.55 -0.07
CA ILE A 59 5.76 0.58 0.44
C ILE A 59 6.66 1.43 1.32
N ARG A 60 6.56 2.75 1.18
CA ARG A 60 7.31 3.71 1.98
C ARG A 60 6.36 4.73 2.59
N ASP A 61 6.53 5.01 3.87
CA ASP A 61 5.79 6.07 4.55
C ASP A 61 6.41 7.45 4.32
N ASP A 62 5.75 8.50 4.83
CA ASP A 62 6.27 9.87 4.72
C ASP A 62 7.58 10.08 5.52
N ALA A 63 7.83 9.25 6.54
CA ALA A 63 9.09 9.23 7.29
C ALA A 63 10.25 8.53 6.56
N GLN A 64 10.05 8.12 5.30
CA GLN A 64 11.02 7.42 4.46
C GLN A 64 11.37 6.00 4.94
N ILE A 65 10.53 5.40 5.79
CA ILE A 65 10.70 4.01 6.24
C ILE A 65 10.05 3.10 5.21
N ILE A 66 10.79 2.09 4.77
CA ILE A 66 10.32 1.08 3.82
C ILE A 66 9.73 -0.08 4.62
N HIS A 67 8.51 -0.46 4.27
CA HIS A 67 7.74 -1.56 4.83
C HIS A 67 7.53 -2.63 3.75
N GLU A 68 7.60 -3.90 4.13
CA GLU A 68 7.25 -5.02 3.25
C GLU A 68 5.73 -5.07 3.08
N TRP A 69 5.26 -5.34 1.87
CA TRP A 69 3.83 -5.27 1.55
C TRP A 69 2.98 -6.30 2.30
N ASP A 70 3.57 -7.44 2.65
CA ASP A 70 2.91 -8.53 3.38
C ASP A 70 2.56 -8.14 4.83
N THR A 71 3.35 -7.26 5.46
CA THR A 71 3.09 -6.76 6.82
C THR A 71 1.75 -6.03 6.95
N PHE A 72 1.21 -5.54 5.84
CA PHE A 72 -0.08 -4.87 5.79
C PHE A 72 -1.25 -5.84 5.68
N TYR A 73 -1.02 -7.11 5.33
CA TYR A 73 -2.08 -8.11 5.30
C TYR A 73 -2.33 -8.64 6.71
N LEU A 74 -3.60 -8.80 7.07
CA LEU A 74 -3.93 -9.46 8.33
C LEU A 74 -3.56 -10.94 8.20
N GLU A 75 -2.71 -11.45 9.10
CA GLU A 75 -2.40 -12.88 9.21
C GLU A 75 -3.69 -13.65 9.56
N GLY A 76 -4.45 -14.05 8.54
CA GLY A 76 -5.79 -14.58 8.76
C GLY A 76 -6.44 -15.36 7.62
N ASP A 77 -5.83 -15.44 6.44
CA ASP A 77 -6.40 -16.20 5.31
C ASP A 77 -5.37 -17.13 4.63
N SER A 78 -4.54 -17.78 5.45
CA SER A 78 -3.85 -19.01 5.06
C SER A 78 -4.64 -20.21 5.60
N SER A 79 -5.74 -20.57 4.92
CA SER A 79 -6.45 -21.83 5.16
C SER A 79 -6.88 -22.50 3.87
#